data_AF-A0A7W1QAT4-F1
#
_entry.id   AF-A0A7W1QAT4-F1
#
_cell.length_a   1.000
_cell.length_b   1.000
_cell.length_c   1.000
_cell.angle_alpha   90.00
_cell.angle_beta   90.00
_cell.angle_gamma   90.00
#
_symmetry.space_group_name_H-M   'P 1'
#
loop_
_entity.id
_entity.type
_entity.pdbx_description
1 polymer ?
#
loop_
_entity_poly.entity_id
_entity_poly.type
_entity_poly.pdbx_seq_one_letter_code
_entity_poly.pdbx_strand_id
1 'polypeptide(L)'
;ALLALRGESPRRKLGSLAWGLPVAAVWPLVLVVAGRSPLDLFRAQGLWQRHLSPAGPFGGIAAGVDQGWRTALSLGSSHELYLPWPSELVNVLFLVLFIGLTVIAWRVLGAPYGLFAALSLALPLSFPSGPSPLLSLPRFGLVVFPFFLALASLGRRRSFNAAIVAGGFCGLVLALAAWTSWHWVA
;
A
#
# COMPACT_ATOMS: atom_id res chain seq x y z
N ALA A 1 10.48 8.05 17.49
CA ALA A 1 11.51 8.27 18.52
C ALA A 1 12.18 9.65 18.43
N LEU A 2 12.81 10.02 17.31
CA LEU A 2 13.56 11.30 17.19
C LEU A 2 12.74 12.58 17.44
N LEU A 3 11.48 12.64 16.99
CA LEU A 3 10.61 13.77 17.36
C LEU A 3 10.15 13.76 18.82
N ALA A 4 9.93 12.57 19.38
CA ALA A 4 9.54 12.43 20.78
C ALA A 4 10.65 12.97 21.69
N LEU A 5 11.91 12.72 21.31
CA LEU A 5 13.11 13.19 21.99
C LEU A 5 13.31 14.71 21.95
N ARG A 6 12.72 15.42 20.99
CA ARG A 6 12.83 16.89 20.85
C ARG A 6 11.67 17.68 21.45
N GLY A 7 10.66 17.01 22.02
CA GLY A 7 9.52 17.69 22.64
C GLY A 7 9.72 17.94 24.13
N GLU A 8 8.88 18.80 24.71
CA GLU A 8 8.95 19.18 26.14
C GLU A 8 8.78 18.02 27.14
N SER A 9 8.30 16.86 26.70
CA SER A 9 8.14 15.65 27.53
C SER A 9 8.55 14.35 26.82
N PRO A 10 9.86 14.13 26.59
CA PRO A 10 10.37 12.97 25.85
C PRO A 10 9.95 11.65 26.44
N ARG A 11 10.00 11.54 27.78
CA ARG A 11 9.64 10.32 28.53
C ARG A 11 8.18 9.94 28.32
N ARG A 12 7.26 10.92 28.36
CA ARG A 12 5.82 10.68 28.14
C ARG A 12 5.54 10.27 26.70
N LYS A 13 6.16 10.93 25.73
CA LYS A 13 6.02 10.61 24.29
C LYS A 13 6.65 9.27 23.91
N LEU A 14 7.77 8.91 24.54
CA LEU A 14 8.37 7.57 24.40
C LEU A 14 7.51 6.51 25.09
N GLY A 15 6.93 6.82 26.26
CA GLY A 15 5.97 5.96 26.94
C GLY A 15 4.72 5.67 26.10
N SER A 16 4.16 6.68 25.42
CA SER A 16 3.03 6.46 24.50
C SER A 16 3.41 5.63 23.27
N LEU A 17 4.65 5.74 22.79
CA LEU A 17 5.18 4.88 21.73
C LEU A 17 5.39 3.44 22.21
N ALA A 18 5.85 3.27 23.45
CA ALA A 18 6.06 1.95 24.05
C ALA A 18 4.75 1.16 24.15
N TRP A 19 3.61 1.84 24.36
CA TRP A 19 2.29 1.20 24.33
C TRP A 19 1.92 0.54 23.00
N GLY A 20 2.55 0.96 21.89
CA GLY A 20 2.38 0.27 20.61
C GLY A 20 2.90 -1.17 20.63
N LEU A 21 3.91 -1.47 21.45
CA LEU A 21 4.51 -2.81 21.51
C LEU A 21 3.57 -3.85 22.15
N PRO A 22 2.97 -3.61 23.35
CA PRO A 22 1.95 -4.50 23.90
C PRO A 22 0.78 -4.71 22.94
N VAL A 23 0.27 -3.64 22.31
CA VAL A 23 -0.84 -3.74 21.35
C VAL A 23 -0.46 -4.61 20.15
N ALA A 24 0.73 -4.41 19.58
CA ALA A 24 1.23 -5.25 18.50
C ALA A 24 1.48 -6.70 18.93
N ALA A 25 1.82 -6.93 20.20
CA ALA A 25 2.06 -8.25 20.77
C ALA A 25 0.77 -9.05 21.05
N VAL A 26 -0.40 -8.38 21.16
CA VAL A 26 -1.69 -9.07 21.41
C VAL A 26 -1.92 -10.17 20.37
N TRP A 27 -1.71 -9.90 19.08
CA TRP A 27 -2.00 -10.89 18.05
C TRP A 27 -1.04 -12.10 18.09
N PRO A 28 0.29 -11.94 18.13
CA PRO A 28 1.20 -13.04 18.40
C PRO A 28 0.86 -13.85 19.65
N LEU A 29 0.44 -13.19 20.74
CA LEU A 29 0.02 -13.88 21.98
C LEU A 29 -1.26 -14.70 21.77
N VAL A 30 -2.25 -14.16 21.06
CA VAL A 30 -3.47 -14.91 20.69
C VAL A 30 -3.11 -16.15 19.87
N LEU A 31 -2.16 -16.05 18.93
CA LEU A 31 -1.69 -17.21 18.16
C LEU A 31 -1.07 -18.27 19.08
N VAL A 32 -0.22 -17.87 20.02
CA VAL A 32 0.39 -18.79 20.99
C VAL A 32 -0.67 -19.48 21.86
N VAL A 33 -1.65 -18.73 22.37
CA VAL A 33 -2.78 -19.30 23.16
C VAL A 33 -3.61 -20.28 22.33
N ALA A 34 -3.74 -20.04 21.02
CA ALA A 34 -4.41 -20.95 20.09
C ALA A 34 -3.53 -22.13 19.62
N GLY A 35 -2.34 -22.35 20.23
CA GLY A 35 -1.43 -23.44 19.85
C GLY A 35 -0.72 -23.23 18.51
N ARG A 36 -0.68 -22.00 17.99
CA ARG A 36 -0.03 -21.63 16.73
C ARG A 36 1.31 -20.94 16.95
N SER A 37 2.14 -20.90 15.92
CA SER A 37 3.41 -20.18 15.99
C SER A 37 3.15 -18.67 15.89
N PRO A 38 3.78 -17.82 16.72
CA PRO A 38 3.68 -16.37 16.59
C PRO A 38 4.23 -15.87 15.23
N LEU A 39 5.04 -16.68 14.55
CA LEU A 39 5.58 -16.39 13.22
C LEU A 39 4.66 -16.81 12.07
N ASP A 40 3.50 -17.42 12.35
CA ASP A 40 2.56 -17.83 11.31
C ASP A 40 2.02 -16.64 10.50
N LEU A 41 2.06 -15.42 11.06
CA LEU A 41 1.78 -14.18 10.33
C LEU A 41 2.73 -13.95 9.13
N PHE A 42 3.99 -14.36 9.25
CA PHE A 42 4.97 -14.25 8.16
C PHE A 42 4.80 -15.41 7.17
N ARG A 43 4.44 -16.60 7.66
CA ARG A 43 4.15 -17.76 6.80
C ARG A 43 2.90 -17.54 5.94
N ALA A 44 1.94 -16.76 6.42
CA ALA A 44 0.75 -16.38 5.66
C ALA A 44 1.08 -15.64 4.36
N GLN A 45 2.26 -15.01 4.24
CA GLN A 45 2.73 -14.43 2.97
C GLN A 45 2.85 -15.48 1.86
N GLY A 46 3.27 -16.71 2.22
CA GLY A 46 3.41 -17.82 1.28
C GLY A 46 2.09 -18.27 0.64
N LEU A 47 0.95 -18.11 1.34
CA LEU A 47 -0.39 -18.39 0.78
C LEU A 47 -0.72 -17.49 -0.40
N TRP A 48 -0.12 -16.29 -0.43
CA TRP A 48 -0.27 -15.32 -1.51
C TRP A 48 0.92 -15.36 -2.49
N GLN A 49 1.72 -16.43 -2.45
CA GLN A 49 2.93 -16.61 -3.26
C GLN A 49 3.91 -15.44 -3.15
N ARG A 50 3.91 -14.76 -1.99
CA ARG A 50 4.83 -13.65 -1.72
C ARG A 50 6.13 -14.17 -1.13
N HIS A 51 7.22 -13.55 -1.55
CA HIS A 51 8.57 -13.88 -1.13
C HIS A 51 9.34 -12.60 -0.84
N LEU A 52 10.26 -12.63 0.13
CA LEU A 52 11.12 -11.48 0.39
C LEU A 52 12.06 -11.27 -0.82
N SER A 53 11.98 -10.10 -1.44
CA SER A 53 12.88 -9.74 -2.54
C SER A 53 14.28 -9.44 -1.99
N PRO A 54 15.37 -9.98 -2.59
CA PRO A 54 16.73 -9.62 -2.22
C PRO A 54 17.04 -8.12 -2.38
N ALA A 55 16.37 -7.44 -3.33
CA ALA A 55 16.47 -6.01 -3.54
C ALA A 55 15.49 -5.20 -2.67
N GLY A 56 14.82 -5.85 -1.71
CA GLY A 56 13.79 -5.25 -0.86
C GLY A 56 12.70 -4.57 -1.69
N PRO A 57 12.28 -3.35 -1.34
CA PRO A 57 11.17 -2.67 -2.01
C PRO A 57 11.45 -2.36 -3.49
N PHE A 58 12.72 -2.17 -3.87
CA PHE A 58 13.09 -1.89 -5.25
C PHE A 58 12.87 -3.09 -6.16
N GLY A 59 13.00 -4.31 -5.64
CA GLY A 59 12.70 -5.52 -6.40
C GLY A 59 11.22 -5.64 -6.74
N GLY A 60 10.33 -5.35 -5.78
CA GLY A 60 8.89 -5.33 -6.05
C GLY A 60 8.47 -4.22 -7.01
N ILE A 61 9.09 -3.03 -6.91
CA ILE A 61 8.87 -1.94 -7.88
C ILE A 61 9.27 -2.38 -9.29
N ALA A 62 10.48 -2.91 -9.47
CA ALA A 62 10.99 -3.31 -10.77
C ALA A 62 10.13 -4.41 -11.41
N ALA A 63 9.82 -5.47 -10.64
CA ALA A 63 8.97 -6.56 -11.10
C ALA A 63 7.56 -6.08 -11.43
N GLY A 64 7.00 -5.19 -10.61
CA GLY A 64 5.69 -4.60 -10.83
C GLY A 64 5.58 -3.76 -12.09
N VAL A 65 6.58 -2.90 -12.33
CA VAL A 65 6.64 -2.06 -13.54
C VAL A 65 6.82 -2.93 -14.78
N ASP A 66 7.69 -3.94 -14.74
CA ASP A 66 7.88 -4.90 -15.84
C ASP A 66 6.57 -5.64 -16.17
N GLN A 67 5.86 -6.13 -15.15
CA GLN A 67 4.58 -6.80 -15.34
C GLN A 67 3.50 -5.86 -15.90
N GLY A 68 3.36 -4.65 -15.33
CA GLY A 68 2.40 -3.66 -15.82
C GLY A 68 2.69 -3.20 -17.25
N TRP A 69 3.97 -3.09 -17.63
CA TRP A 69 4.37 -2.80 -19.00
C TRP A 69 3.97 -3.91 -19.96
N ARG A 70 4.21 -5.18 -19.62
CA ARG A 70 3.74 -6.33 -20.41
C ARG A 70 2.22 -6.35 -20.56
N THR A 71 1.49 -6.03 -19.49
CA THR A 71 0.02 -5.90 -19.55
C THR A 71 -0.39 -4.76 -20.49
N ALA A 72 0.25 -3.58 -20.41
CA ALA A 72 -0.04 -2.47 -21.31
C ALA A 72 0.19 -2.82 -22.79
N LEU A 73 1.28 -3.51 -23.11
CA LEU A 73 1.56 -4.00 -24.46
C LEU A 73 0.49 -4.99 -24.94
N SER A 74 0.05 -5.89 -24.06
CA SER A 74 -0.96 -6.89 -24.40
C SER A 74 -2.32 -6.29 -24.79
N LEU A 75 -2.72 -5.19 -24.14
CA LEU A 75 -3.95 -4.44 -24.45
C LEU A 75 -3.91 -3.80 -25.84
N GLY A 76 -2.73 -3.41 -26.33
CA GLY A 76 -2.57 -2.84 -27.68
C GLY A 76 -2.56 -3.90 -28.79
N SER A 77 -2.25 -5.16 -28.45
CA SER A 77 -2.18 -6.27 -29.39
C SER A 77 -3.43 -7.16 -29.43
N SER A 78 -4.35 -6.99 -28.48
CA SER A 78 -5.57 -7.80 -28.40
C SER A 78 -6.59 -7.37 -29.46
N HIS A 79 -6.84 -8.26 -30.44
CA HIS A 79 -7.94 -8.14 -31.40
C HIS A 79 -9.28 -8.68 -30.86
N GLU A 80 -9.33 -9.12 -29.60
CA GLU A 80 -10.54 -9.67 -28.99
C GLU A 80 -11.48 -8.58 -28.47
N LEU A 81 -12.80 -8.79 -28.64
CA LEU A 81 -13.84 -7.90 -28.14
C LEU A 81 -13.95 -7.89 -26.59
N TYR A 82 -13.30 -8.84 -25.91
CA TYR A 82 -13.28 -8.95 -24.45
C TYR A 82 -11.91 -8.53 -23.91
N LEU A 83 -11.83 -7.32 -23.33
CA LEU A 83 -10.61 -6.86 -22.66
C LEU A 83 -10.59 -7.41 -21.22
N PRO A 84 -9.58 -8.21 -20.84
CA PRO A 84 -9.44 -8.67 -19.46
C PRO A 84 -9.18 -7.48 -18.52
N TRP A 85 -9.67 -7.56 -17.28
CA TRP A 85 -9.42 -6.56 -16.25
C TRP A 85 -7.89 -6.34 -16.06
N PRO A 86 -7.36 -5.13 -16.33
CA PRO A 86 -5.92 -4.90 -16.37
C PRO A 86 -5.37 -4.62 -14.96
N SER A 87 -5.49 -5.59 -14.05
CA SER A 87 -5.11 -5.47 -12.63
C SER A 87 -3.70 -4.93 -12.43
N GLU A 88 -2.74 -5.38 -13.24
CA GLU A 88 -1.33 -4.98 -13.13
C GLU A 88 -1.12 -3.50 -13.48
N LEU A 89 -1.84 -3.00 -14.49
CA LEU A 89 -1.77 -1.58 -14.85
C LEU A 89 -2.38 -0.72 -13.74
N VAL A 90 -3.52 -1.14 -13.18
CA VAL A 90 -4.14 -0.48 -12.03
C VAL A 90 -3.18 -0.45 -10.84
N ASN A 91 -2.50 -1.57 -10.54
CA ASN A 91 -1.54 -1.64 -9.45
C ASN A 91 -0.33 -0.71 -9.67
N VAL A 92 0.18 -0.60 -10.90
CA VAL A 92 1.25 0.36 -11.24
C VAL A 92 0.78 1.81 -11.08
N LEU A 93 -0.45 2.14 -11.48
CA LEU A 93 -1.02 3.48 -11.26
C LEU A 93 -1.10 3.81 -9.76
N PHE A 94 -1.52 2.85 -8.94
CA PHE A 94 -1.52 3.01 -7.48
C PHE A 94 -0.10 3.12 -6.91
N LEU A 95 0.89 2.40 -7.46
CA LEU A 95 2.29 2.55 -7.08
C LEU A 95 2.78 3.98 -7.30
N VAL A 96 2.54 4.53 -8.50
CA VAL A 96 2.90 5.91 -8.84
C VAL A 96 2.21 6.90 -7.91
N LEU A 97 0.90 6.71 -7.68
CA LEU A 97 0.12 7.52 -6.75
C LEU A 97 0.72 7.49 -5.34
N PHE A 98 1.01 6.32 -4.78
CA PHE A 98 1.52 6.18 -3.41
C PHE A 98 2.95 6.69 -3.25
N ILE A 99 3.81 6.56 -4.26
CA ILE A 99 5.12 7.22 -4.26
C ILE A 99 4.94 8.74 -4.22
N GLY A 100 4.06 9.29 -5.08
CA GLY A 100 3.75 10.72 -5.09
C GLY A 100 3.20 11.22 -3.76
N LEU A 101 2.24 10.50 -3.17
CA LEU A 101 1.67 10.83 -1.87
C LEU A 101 2.68 10.69 -0.72
N THR A 102 3.63 9.76 -0.81
CA THR A 102 4.75 9.66 0.14
C THR A 102 5.63 10.92 0.08
N VAL A 103 5.96 11.38 -1.13
CA VAL A 103 6.73 12.63 -1.32
C VAL A 103 5.95 13.83 -0.79
N ILE A 104 4.66 13.93 -1.08
CA ILE A 104 3.81 15.03 -0.57
C ILE A 104 3.73 14.98 0.95
N ALA A 105 3.50 13.82 1.55
CA ALA A 105 3.48 13.66 3.00
C ALA A 105 4.80 14.12 3.63
N TRP A 106 5.95 13.76 3.03
CA TRP A 106 7.26 14.20 3.49
C TRP A 106 7.42 15.73 3.42
N ARG A 107 7.01 16.34 2.31
CA ARG A 107 7.23 17.78 2.05
C ARG A 107 6.23 18.69 2.77
N VAL A 108 4.98 18.26 2.90
CA VAL A 108 3.87 19.09 3.41
C VAL A 108 3.59 18.82 4.89
N LEU A 109 3.60 17.55 5.30
CA LEU A 109 3.29 17.14 6.67
C LEU A 109 4.57 16.98 7.51
N GLY A 110 5.71 16.76 6.85
CA GLY A 110 7.04 16.65 7.44
C GLY A 110 7.59 15.23 7.46
N ALA A 111 8.88 15.12 7.79
CA ALA A 111 9.63 13.87 7.84
C ALA A 111 8.97 12.70 8.60
N PRO A 112 8.25 12.89 9.72
CA PRO A 112 7.65 11.76 10.45
C PRO A 112 6.54 11.06 9.67
N TYR A 113 5.67 11.85 9.03
CA TYR A 113 4.58 11.33 8.20
C TYR A 113 5.12 10.74 6.90
N GLY A 114 6.11 11.40 6.30
CA GLY A 114 6.80 10.87 5.13
C GLY A 114 7.52 9.56 5.42
N LEU A 115 8.20 9.43 6.56
CA LEU A 115 8.88 8.18 6.96
C LEU A 115 7.87 7.07 7.25
N PHE A 116 6.78 7.37 7.96
CA PHE A 116 5.71 6.41 8.17
C PHE A 116 5.14 5.90 6.84
N ALA A 117 4.83 6.81 5.91
CA ALA A 117 4.33 6.48 4.59
C ALA A 117 5.33 5.63 3.78
N ALA A 118 6.59 6.04 3.75
CA ALA A 118 7.65 5.35 3.02
C ALA A 118 7.87 3.93 3.55
N LEU A 119 7.96 3.75 4.88
CA LEU A 119 8.13 2.42 5.48
C LEU A 119 6.89 1.55 5.28
N SER A 120 5.68 2.13 5.41
CA SER A 120 4.43 1.39 5.18
C SER A 120 4.29 0.92 3.74
N LEU A 121 4.77 1.70 2.76
CA LEU A 121 4.80 1.33 1.35
C LEU A 121 5.95 0.35 1.03
N ALA A 122 7.11 0.51 1.66
CA ALA A 122 8.26 -0.36 1.46
C ALA A 122 8.00 -1.80 1.91
N LEU A 123 7.20 -2.01 2.96
CA LEU A 123 6.84 -3.33 3.45
C LEU A 123 6.19 -4.21 2.38
N PRO A 124 5.02 -3.89 1.79
CA PRO A 124 4.42 -4.72 0.75
C PRO A 124 5.29 -4.81 -0.51
N LEU A 125 6.03 -3.76 -0.87
CA LEU A 125 6.95 -3.80 -2.02
C LEU A 125 8.15 -4.71 -1.81
N SER A 126 8.52 -5.01 -0.57
CA SER A 126 9.59 -5.96 -0.26
C SER A 126 9.15 -7.41 -0.42
N PHE A 127 7.84 -7.67 -0.53
CA PHE A 127 7.24 -8.99 -0.64
C PHE A 127 6.40 -9.14 -1.90
N PRO A 128 6.99 -9.03 -3.12
CA PRO A 128 6.24 -9.22 -4.35
C PRO A 128 5.65 -10.63 -4.43
N SER A 129 4.46 -10.74 -5.02
CA SER A 129 3.86 -12.04 -5.34
C SER A 129 4.38 -12.56 -6.68
N GLY A 130 4.62 -13.87 -6.78
CA GLY A 130 5.07 -14.51 -8.03
C GLY A 130 4.22 -14.16 -9.27
N PRO A 131 2.89 -14.41 -9.25
CA PRO A 131 2.02 -14.18 -10.41
C PRO A 131 1.68 -12.70 -10.65
N SER A 132 1.71 -11.87 -9.62
CA SER A 132 1.33 -10.44 -9.69
C SER A 132 2.17 -9.66 -8.68
N PRO A 133 3.33 -9.09 -9.08
CA PRO A 133 4.30 -8.52 -8.14
C PRO A 133 3.72 -7.43 -7.22
N LEU A 134 2.74 -6.66 -7.69
CA LEU A 134 2.08 -5.59 -6.94
C LEU A 134 0.70 -5.99 -6.40
N LEU A 135 0.42 -7.30 -6.28
CA LEU A 135 -0.85 -7.82 -5.78
C LEU A 135 -1.26 -7.13 -4.46
N SER A 136 -2.49 -6.63 -4.40
CA SER A 136 -3.07 -5.94 -3.24
C SER A 136 -2.50 -4.55 -2.91
N LEU A 137 -1.67 -3.97 -3.78
CA LEU A 137 -1.09 -2.65 -3.52
C LEU A 137 -2.13 -1.56 -3.24
N PRO A 138 -3.25 -1.44 -3.99
CA PRO A 138 -4.28 -0.44 -3.72
C PRO A 138 -4.81 -0.55 -2.29
N ARG A 139 -5.16 -1.77 -1.86
CA ARG A 139 -5.63 -2.05 -0.50
C ARG A 139 -4.59 -1.71 0.56
N PHE A 140 -3.32 -2.01 0.32
CA PHE A 140 -2.26 -1.69 1.29
C PHE A 140 -2.09 -0.19 1.48
N GLY A 141 -2.19 0.62 0.41
CA GLY A 141 -2.13 2.06 0.56
C GLY A 141 -3.36 2.67 1.25
N LEU A 142 -4.55 2.06 1.12
CA LEU A 142 -5.78 2.54 1.78
C LEU A 142 -5.74 2.50 3.31
N VAL A 143 -4.79 1.79 3.93
CA VAL A 143 -4.61 1.80 5.39
C VAL A 143 -3.48 2.72 5.85
N VAL A 144 -2.79 3.38 4.93
CA VAL A 144 -1.67 4.29 5.22
C VAL A 144 -2.20 5.71 5.44
N PHE A 145 -2.53 6.03 6.69
CA PHE A 145 -3.20 7.29 7.05
C PHE A 145 -2.54 8.58 6.48
N PRO A 146 -1.19 8.71 6.34
CA PRO A 146 -0.61 9.92 5.77
C PRO A 146 -0.99 10.15 4.30
N PHE A 147 -1.36 9.12 3.55
CA PHE A 147 -1.84 9.28 2.17
C PHE A 147 -3.14 10.09 2.13
N PHE A 148 -4.05 9.87 3.08
CA PHE A 148 -5.29 10.65 3.19
C PHE A 148 -5.04 12.09 3.62
N LEU A 149 -4.10 12.33 4.54
CA LEU A 149 -3.70 13.68 4.93
C LEU A 149 -3.03 14.42 3.76
N ALA A 150 -2.21 13.74 2.98
CA ALA A 150 -1.61 14.29 1.77
C ALA A 150 -2.68 14.64 0.73
N LEU A 151 -3.63 13.73 0.45
CA LEU A 151 -4.77 14.00 -0.44
C LEU A 151 -5.62 15.18 0.05
N ALA A 152 -5.93 15.25 1.34
CA ALA A 152 -6.67 16.37 1.93
C ALA A 152 -5.92 17.71 1.77
N SER A 153 -4.58 17.69 1.87
CA SER A 153 -3.77 18.88 1.65
C SER A 153 -3.84 19.39 0.19
N LEU A 154 -3.85 18.47 -0.78
CA LEU A 154 -4.06 18.79 -2.21
C LEU A 154 -5.49 19.27 -2.47
N GLY A 155 -6.47 18.63 -1.84
CA GLY A 155 -7.90 18.94 -1.92
C GLY A 155 -8.27 20.32 -1.37
N ARG A 156 -7.35 21.06 -0.75
CA ARG A 156 -7.57 22.48 -0.43
C ARG A 156 -7.89 23.32 -1.68
N ARG A 157 -7.41 22.91 -2.86
CA ARG A 157 -7.77 23.52 -4.14
C ARG A 157 -9.02 22.83 -4.68
N ARG A 158 -10.06 23.61 -5.02
CA ARG A 158 -11.36 23.09 -5.49
C ARG A 158 -11.23 22.13 -6.67
N SER A 159 -10.36 22.43 -7.64
CA SER A 159 -10.13 21.56 -8.81
C SER A 159 -9.52 20.22 -8.43
N PHE A 160 -8.52 20.21 -7.53
CA PHE A 160 -7.92 18.98 -7.03
C PHE A 160 -8.89 18.18 -6.18
N ASN A 161 -9.70 18.84 -5.34
CA ASN A 161 -10.74 18.16 -4.59
C ASN A 161 -11.74 17.45 -5.52
N ALA A 162 -12.23 18.16 -6.54
CA ALA A 162 -13.13 17.58 -7.52
C ALA A 162 -12.49 16.39 -8.24
N ALA A 163 -11.21 16.50 -8.65
CA ALA A 163 -10.49 15.40 -9.28
C ALA A 163 -10.30 14.18 -8.35
N ILE A 164 -9.98 14.40 -7.07
CA ILE A 164 -9.84 13.33 -6.08
C ILE A 164 -11.17 12.62 -5.86
N VAL A 165 -12.25 13.37 -5.65
CA VAL A 165 -13.59 12.80 -5.41
C VAL A 165 -14.11 12.07 -6.65
N ALA A 166 -14.02 12.70 -7.82
CA ALA A 166 -14.45 12.08 -9.07
C ALA A 166 -13.61 10.84 -9.40
N GLY A 167 -12.29 10.92 -9.28
CA GLY A 167 -11.39 9.79 -9.50
C GLY A 167 -11.66 8.64 -8.52
N GLY A 168 -11.88 8.96 -7.24
CA GLY A 168 -12.25 7.97 -6.21
C GLY A 168 -13.59 7.30 -6.50
N PHE A 169 -14.60 8.08 -6.90
CA PHE A 169 -15.91 7.55 -7.28
C PHE A 169 -15.84 6.66 -8.52
N CYS A 170 -15.14 7.11 -9.58
CA CYS A 170 -14.91 6.30 -10.78
C CYS A 170 -14.18 5.01 -10.45
N GLY A 171 -13.12 5.08 -9.63
CA GLY A 171 -12.38 3.91 -9.17
C GLY A 171 -13.26 2.92 -8.39
N LEU A 172 -14.14 3.43 -7.52
CA LEU A 172 -15.10 2.62 -6.78
C LEU A 172 -16.09 1.92 -7.72
N VAL A 173 -16.66 2.64 -8.69
CA VAL A 173 -17.60 2.06 -9.67
C VAL A 173 -16.92 0.98 -10.52
N LEU A 174 -15.69 1.23 -10.98
CA LEU A 174 -14.92 0.26 -11.75
C LEU A 174 -14.57 -0.99 -10.93
N ALA A 175 -14.13 -0.81 -9.68
CA ALA A 175 -13.85 -1.91 -8.76
C ALA A 175 -15.11 -2.73 -8.47
N LEU A 176 -16.26 -2.06 -8.26
CA LEU A 176 -17.54 -2.72 -8.05
C LEU A 176 -17.96 -3.52 -9.29
N ALA A 177 -17.87 -2.93 -10.48
CA ALA A 177 -18.20 -3.61 -11.73
C ALA A 177 -17.32 -4.86 -11.93
N ALA A 178 -16.00 -4.71 -11.79
CA ALA A 178 -15.04 -5.81 -11.89
C ALA A 178 -15.38 -6.94 -10.90
N TRP A 179 -15.64 -6.59 -9.63
CA TRP A 179 -16.04 -7.54 -8.59
C TRP A 179 -17.35 -8.27 -8.94
N THR A 180 -18.38 -7.55 -9.38
CA THR A 180 -19.67 -8.17 -9.78
C THR A 180 -19.55 -9.03 -11.03
N SER A 181 -18.52 -8.81 -11.86
CA SER A 181 -18.15 -9.65 -12.99
C SER A 181 -17.16 -10.76 -12.62
N TRP A 182 -17.03 -11.10 -11.33
CA TRP A 182 -16.16 -12.16 -10.81
C TRP A 182 -14.66 -11.97 -11.08
N HIS A 183 -14.23 -10.73 -11.36
CA HIS A 183 -12.81 -10.42 -11.40
C HIS A 183 -12.24 -10.31 -9.99
N TRP A 184 -10.99 -10.72 -9.84
CA TRP A 184 -10.26 -10.52 -8.61
C TRP A 184 -9.83 -9.06 -8.48
N VAL A 185 -10.44 -8.34 -7.53
CA VAL A 185 -10.13 -6.93 -7.25
C VAL A 185 -9.41 -6.87 -5.90
N ALA A 186 -8.08 -6.94 -5.92
CA ALA A 186 -7.26 -6.84 -4.70
C ALA A 186 -6.15 -5.81 -4.87
#